data_AF-A0AB37XGT4-F1
#
_entry.id   AF-A0AB37XGT4-F1
#
_cell.length_a   1.000
_cell.length_b   1.000
_cell.length_c   1.000
_cell.angle_alpha   90.00
_cell.angle_beta   90.00
_cell.angle_gamma   90.00
#
_symmetry.space_group_name_H-M   'P 1'
#
loop_
_entity.id
_entity.type
_entity.pdbx_description
1 polymer ?
#
loop_
_entity_poly.entity_id
_entity_poly.type
_entity_poly.pdbx_seq_one_letter_code
_entity_poly.pdbx_strand_id
1 'polypeptide(L)'
;MTTHPTPAVLADQAAEAVRNLNHATQLVKGELTYPSDAYDVVASLKMLTQRLPQSFDQLAAFMERLDRTGNVTADHGDADEHIGETRSALASAALIAQTLTEHLDRAHNALAPLGYRAPDNDQ
;
A
#
# COMPACT_ATOMS: atom_id res chain seq x y z
N MET A 1 -6.03 29.99 -8.12
CA MET A 1 -6.25 29.10 -6.96
C MET A 1 -6.05 27.67 -7.44
N THR A 2 -4.97 27.01 -7.02
CA THR A 2 -4.77 25.58 -7.30
C THR A 2 -5.62 24.79 -6.32
N THR A 3 -6.69 24.17 -6.78
CA THR A 3 -7.52 23.27 -5.95
C THR A 3 -6.66 22.08 -5.55
N HIS A 4 -6.42 21.91 -4.26
CA HIS A 4 -5.71 20.73 -3.76
C HIS A 4 -6.56 19.47 -4.01
N PRO A 5 -5.96 18.36 -4.47
CA PRO A 5 -6.70 17.12 -4.67
C PRO A 5 -7.29 16.62 -3.35
N THR A 6 -8.49 16.04 -3.41
CA THR A 6 -9.15 15.46 -2.24
C THR A 6 -8.45 14.16 -1.81
N PRO A 7 -8.63 13.69 -0.56
CA PRO A 7 -8.09 12.41 -0.12
C PRO A 7 -8.52 11.23 -1.02
N ALA A 8 -9.75 11.24 -1.53
CA ALA A 8 -10.26 10.22 -2.45
C ALA A 8 -9.49 10.21 -3.78
N VAL A 9 -9.21 11.39 -4.35
CA VAL A 9 -8.40 11.50 -5.59
C VAL A 9 -6.97 11.01 -5.36
N LEU A 10 -6.38 11.32 -4.20
CA LEU A 10 -5.03 10.85 -3.87
C LEU A 10 -4.98 9.32 -3.68
N ALA A 11 -5.99 8.73 -3.05
CA ALA A 11 -6.10 7.28 -2.89
C ALA A 11 -6.26 6.56 -4.24
N ASP A 12 -7.09 7.12 -5.14
CA ASP A 12 -7.27 6.62 -6.51
C ASP A 12 -5.96 6.68 -7.31
N GLN A 13 -5.23 7.79 -7.23
CA GLN A 13 -3.91 7.93 -7.86
C GLN A 13 -2.89 6.92 -7.33
N ALA A 14 -2.91 6.61 -6.03
CA ALA A 14 -2.07 5.57 -5.45
C ALA A 14 -2.43 4.18 -5.99
N ALA A 15 -3.73 3.87 -6.13
CA ALA A 15 -4.18 2.62 -6.71
C ALA A 15 -3.77 2.47 -8.19
N GLU A 16 -3.90 3.52 -9.00
CA GLU A 16 -3.45 3.52 -10.39
C GLU A 16 -1.93 3.40 -10.52
N ALA A 17 -1.16 4.02 -9.63
CA ALA A 17 0.30 3.85 -9.58
C ALA A 17 0.68 2.38 -9.31
N VAL A 18 0.00 1.71 -8.38
CA VAL A 18 0.20 0.27 -8.12
C VAL A 18 -0.23 -0.57 -9.32
N ARG A 19 -1.33 -0.23 -10.00
CA ARG A 19 -1.76 -0.93 -11.22
C ARG A 19 -0.72 -0.82 -12.33
N ASN A 20 -0.17 0.36 -12.55
CA ASN A 20 0.88 0.59 -13.54
C ASN A 20 2.17 -0.17 -13.17
N LEU A 21 2.55 -0.17 -11.89
CA LEU A 21 3.67 -0.99 -11.40
C LEU A 21 3.42 -2.49 -11.67
N ASN A 22 2.24 -3.01 -11.36
CA ASN A 22 1.89 -4.41 -11.61
C ASN A 22 1.95 -4.77 -13.10
N HIS A 23 1.66 -3.83 -13.99
CA HIS A 23 1.84 -4.02 -15.43
C HIS A 23 3.32 -4.01 -15.85
N ALA A 24 4.16 -3.19 -15.22
CA ALA A 24 5.60 -3.10 -15.50
C ALA A 24 6.36 -4.35 -15.01
N THR A 25 5.93 -4.96 -13.90
CA THR A 25 6.57 -6.17 -13.35
C THR A 25 6.20 -7.46 -14.08
N GLN A 26 5.38 -7.40 -15.13
CA GLN A 26 5.04 -8.57 -15.95
C GLN A 26 6.23 -9.03 -16.79
N LEU A 27 6.56 -10.33 -16.69
CA LEU A 27 7.69 -10.94 -17.40
C LEU A 27 7.66 -10.67 -18.92
N VAL A 28 6.47 -10.61 -19.53
CA VAL A 28 6.27 -10.40 -20.97
C VAL A 28 6.75 -9.03 -21.46
N LYS A 29 6.87 -8.03 -20.59
CA LYS A 29 7.34 -6.70 -20.98
C LYS A 29 8.86 -6.54 -20.97
N GLY A 30 9.58 -7.43 -20.27
CA GLY A 30 11.05 -7.37 -20.18
C GLY A 30 11.60 -6.13 -19.46
N GLU A 31 10.78 -5.40 -18.69
CA GLU A 31 11.21 -4.18 -17.99
C GLU A 31 12.07 -4.47 -16.74
N LEU A 32 12.08 -5.72 -16.25
CA LEU A 32 12.99 -6.20 -15.22
C LEU A 32 14.02 -7.12 -15.87
N THR A 33 15.29 -6.73 -15.84
CA THR A 33 16.41 -7.47 -16.44
C THR A 33 17.37 -7.99 -15.38
N TYR A 34 17.60 -7.21 -14.33
CA TYR A 34 18.61 -7.46 -13.30
C TYR A 34 17.97 -7.65 -11.91
N PRO A 35 18.61 -8.40 -10.99
CA PRO A 35 18.15 -8.47 -9.61
C PRO A 35 18.06 -7.11 -8.91
N SER A 36 18.89 -6.14 -9.31
CA SER A 36 18.83 -4.75 -8.84
C SER A 36 17.49 -4.06 -9.17
N ASP A 37 16.85 -4.41 -10.28
CA ASP A 37 15.56 -3.82 -10.65
C ASP A 37 14.48 -4.25 -9.64
N ALA A 38 14.51 -5.53 -9.23
CA ALA A 38 13.63 -6.03 -8.17
C ALA A 38 13.96 -5.41 -6.81
N TYR A 39 15.25 -5.18 -6.51
CA TYR A 39 15.69 -4.51 -5.28
C TYR A 39 15.05 -3.11 -5.14
N ASP A 40 15.15 -2.29 -6.18
CA ASP A 40 14.61 -0.92 -6.17
C ASP A 40 13.07 -0.89 -6.07
N VAL A 41 12.39 -1.82 -6.75
CA VAL A 41 10.93 -1.96 -6.65
C VAL A 41 10.52 -2.35 -5.24
N VAL A 42 11.17 -3.34 -4.63
CA VAL A 42 10.86 -3.79 -3.25
C VAL A 42 11.15 -2.68 -2.25
N ALA A 43 12.22 -1.90 -2.42
CA ALA A 43 12.53 -0.73 -1.59
C ALA A 43 11.38 0.30 -1.64
N SER A 44 10.85 0.58 -2.82
CA SER A 44 9.75 1.52 -3.04
C SER A 44 8.43 1.03 -2.44
N LEU A 45 8.12 -0.27 -2.61
CA LEU A 45 6.95 -0.89 -2.00
C LEU A 45 7.04 -0.87 -0.47
N LYS A 46 8.23 -1.10 0.10
CA LYS A 46 8.45 -0.98 1.55
C LYS A 46 8.12 0.42 2.06
N MET A 47 8.58 1.47 1.35
CA MET A 47 8.25 2.85 1.72
C MET A 47 6.76 3.15 1.63
N LEU A 48 6.06 2.59 0.64
CA LEU A 48 4.61 2.73 0.51
C LEU A 48 3.90 2.11 1.72
N THR A 49 4.26 0.86 2.08
CA THR A 49 3.61 0.15 3.19
C THR A 49 3.94 0.73 4.56
N GLN A 50 5.08 1.41 4.71
CA GLN A 50 5.42 2.20 5.91
C GLN A 50 4.48 3.40 6.12
N ARG A 51 3.89 3.94 5.05
CA ARG A 51 3.05 5.14 5.10
C ARG A 51 1.56 4.83 5.25
N LEU A 52 1.11 3.68 4.74
CA LEU A 52 -0.29 3.27 4.79
C LEU A 52 -0.92 3.27 6.20
N PRO A 53 -0.24 2.81 7.29
CA PRO A 53 -0.81 2.82 8.63
C PRO A 53 -1.33 4.19 9.05
N GLN A 54 -0.58 5.25 8.75
CA GLN A 54 -0.98 6.62 9.08
C GLN A 54 -2.31 7.01 8.44
N SER A 55 -2.54 6.64 7.17
CA SER A 55 -3.79 6.93 6.48
C SER A 55 -4.96 6.15 7.09
N PHE A 56 -4.74 4.89 7.48
CA PHE A 56 -5.78 4.07 8.12
C PHE A 56 -6.14 4.60 9.51
N ASP A 57 -5.15 4.98 10.31
CA ASP A 57 -5.37 5.59 11.63
C ASP A 57 -6.13 6.92 11.52
N GLN A 58 -5.81 7.74 10.52
CA GLN A 58 -6.52 9.00 10.25
C GLN A 58 -7.98 8.78 9.87
N LEU A 59 -8.28 7.75 9.06
CA LEU A 59 -9.65 7.39 8.71
C LEU A 59 -10.42 6.85 9.94
N ALA A 60 -9.79 6.03 10.77
CA ALA A 60 -10.41 5.50 11.98
C ALA A 60 -10.74 6.63 12.98
N ALA A 61 -9.83 7.59 13.15
CA ALA A 61 -10.04 8.78 13.98
C ALA A 61 -11.13 9.70 13.41
N PHE A 62 -11.23 9.81 12.09
CA PHE A 62 -12.32 10.55 11.44
C PHE A 62 -13.68 9.93 11.75
N MET A 63 -13.82 8.60 11.64
CA MET A 63 -15.06 7.89 11.96
C MET A 63 -15.44 8.03 13.43
N GLU A 64 -14.47 7.90 14.35
CA GLU A 64 -14.69 8.12 15.78
C GLU A 64 -15.18 9.54 16.09
N ARG A 65 -14.70 10.55 15.34
CA ARG A 65 -15.20 11.91 15.51
C ARG A 65 -16.65 12.04 15.07
N LEU A 66 -17.03 11.42 13.95
CA LEU A 66 -18.41 11.48 13.46
C LEU A 66 -19.38 10.83 14.45
N ASP A 67 -19.00 9.67 14.98
CA ASP A 67 -19.70 8.93 16.04
C ASP A 67 -20.00 9.80 17.25
N ARG A 68 -18.96 10.39 17.87
CA ARG A 68 -19.09 11.26 19.04
C ARG A 68 -19.96 12.49 18.81
N THR A 69 -20.12 12.92 17.56
CA THR A 69 -20.94 14.10 17.21
C THR A 69 -22.37 13.74 16.82
N GLY A 70 -22.75 12.46 16.80
CA GLY A 70 -24.07 12.01 16.38
C GLY A 70 -24.37 12.29 14.91
N ASN A 71 -23.32 12.46 14.08
CA ASN A 71 -23.43 12.86 12.67
C ASN A 71 -23.43 11.66 11.71
N VAL A 72 -23.79 10.46 12.20
CA VAL A 72 -23.81 9.24 11.39
C VAL A 72 -25.18 8.57 11.53
N THR A 73 -25.71 8.13 10.40
CA THR A 73 -26.88 7.26 10.32
C THR A 73 -26.53 6.09 9.41
N ALA A 74 -27.18 4.96 9.58
CA ALA A 74 -27.04 3.81 8.70
C ALA A 74 -28.32 3.61 7.87
N ASP A 75 -28.16 3.32 6.59
CA ASP A 75 -29.29 2.94 5.72
C ASP A 75 -29.87 1.57 6.12
N HIS A 76 -29.05 0.73 6.78
CA HIS A 76 -29.44 -0.55 7.34
C HIS A 76 -28.58 -0.92 8.56
N GLY A 77 -29.13 -1.67 9.51
CA GLY A 77 -28.42 -2.07 10.74
C GLY A 77 -28.15 -0.90 11.70
N ASP A 78 -27.28 -1.13 12.66
CA ASP A 78 -26.92 -0.14 13.68
C ASP A 78 -25.69 0.68 13.24
N ALA A 79 -25.78 2.01 13.32
CA ALA A 79 -24.69 2.90 12.92
C ALA A 79 -23.44 2.72 13.80
N ASP A 80 -23.62 2.48 15.10
CA ASP A 80 -22.51 2.31 16.06
C ASP A 80 -21.77 1.00 15.76
N GLU A 81 -22.50 -0.06 15.38
CA GLU A 81 -21.93 -1.34 14.96
C GLU A 81 -21.07 -1.18 13.70
N HIS A 82 -21.58 -0.50 12.66
CA HIS A 82 -20.83 -0.26 11.42
C HIS A 82 -19.58 0.60 11.64
N ILE A 83 -19.67 1.61 12.52
CA ILE A 83 -18.51 2.43 12.90
C ILE A 83 -17.48 1.57 13.65
N GLY A 84 -17.92 0.74 14.59
CA GLY A 84 -17.08 -0.19 15.33
C GLY A 84 -16.33 -1.13 14.41
N GLU A 85 -17.04 -1.75 13.46
CA GLU A 85 -16.47 -2.64 12.45
C GLU A 85 -15.45 -1.91 11.57
N THR A 86 -15.80 -0.72 11.05
CA THR A 86 -14.91 0.09 10.22
C THR A 86 -13.60 0.42 10.93
N ARG A 87 -13.68 0.84 12.20
CA ARG A 87 -12.50 1.17 13.01
C ARG A 87 -11.64 -0.07 13.28
N SER A 88 -12.28 -1.20 13.59
CA SER A 88 -11.59 -2.48 13.80
C SER A 88 -10.84 -2.92 12.53
N ALA A 89 -11.51 -2.88 11.38
CA ALA A 89 -10.93 -3.24 10.10
C ALA A 89 -9.74 -2.35 9.71
N LEU A 90 -9.84 -1.03 9.94
CA LEU A 90 -8.73 -0.08 9.69
C LEU A 90 -7.55 -0.33 10.62
N ALA A 91 -7.79 -0.62 11.90
CA ALA A 91 -6.73 -0.98 12.84
C ALA A 91 -6.03 -2.29 12.42
N SER A 92 -6.78 -3.30 11.99
CA SER A 92 -6.22 -4.52 11.41
C SER A 92 -5.42 -4.24 10.14
N ALA A 93 -5.89 -3.37 9.25
CA ALA A 93 -5.17 -2.98 8.05
C ALA A 93 -3.82 -2.30 8.38
N ALA A 94 -3.78 -1.45 9.40
CA ALA A 94 -2.55 -0.82 9.88
C ALA A 94 -1.53 -1.86 10.38
N LEU A 95 -1.98 -2.86 11.15
CA LEU A 95 -1.13 -3.96 11.61
C LEU A 95 -0.61 -4.81 10.45
N ILE A 96 -1.48 -5.17 9.51
CA ILE A 96 -1.11 -5.97 8.33
C ILE A 96 -0.10 -5.21 7.46
N ALA A 97 -0.26 -3.90 7.28
CA ALA A 97 0.69 -3.08 6.52
C ALA A 97 2.08 -3.01 7.19
N GLN A 98 2.13 -3.02 8.53
CA GLN A 98 3.39 -3.13 9.28
C GLN A 98 4.03 -4.50 9.06
N THR A 99 3.28 -5.59 9.18
CA THR A 99 3.79 -6.94 8.88
C THR A 99 4.29 -7.06 7.44
N LEU A 100 3.55 -6.50 6.47
CA LEU A 100 3.96 -6.45 5.07
C LEU A 100 5.27 -5.68 4.90
N THR A 101 5.42 -4.54 5.58
CA THR A 101 6.66 -3.76 5.59
C THR A 101 7.86 -4.60 6.04
N GLU A 102 7.71 -5.39 7.09
CA GLU A 102 8.79 -6.26 7.56
C GLU A 102 9.16 -7.34 6.54
N HIS A 103 8.16 -7.94 5.88
CA HIS A 103 8.43 -8.92 4.82
C HIS A 103 9.14 -8.30 3.63
N LEU A 104 8.75 -7.09 3.23
CA LEU A 104 9.42 -6.34 2.17
C LEU A 104 10.85 -5.96 2.57
N ASP A 105 11.09 -5.60 3.84
CA ASP A 105 12.46 -5.36 4.34
C ASP A 105 13.33 -6.62 4.27
N ARG A 106 12.80 -7.77 4.69
CA ARG A 106 13.51 -9.06 4.56
C ARG A 106 13.82 -9.38 3.10
N ALA A 107 12.86 -9.20 2.19
CA ALA A 107 13.06 -9.41 0.76
C ALA A 107 14.11 -8.46 0.18
N HIS A 108 14.05 -7.17 0.52
CA HIS A 108 15.03 -6.16 0.11
C HIS A 108 16.45 -6.55 0.54
N ASN A 109 16.61 -6.99 1.79
CA ASN A 109 17.90 -7.44 2.32
C ASN A 109 18.40 -8.72 1.63
N ALA A 110 17.49 -9.65 1.28
CA ALA A 110 17.83 -10.89 0.56
C ALA A 110 18.20 -10.66 -0.91
N LEU A 111 17.70 -9.58 -1.52
CA LEU A 111 18.06 -9.16 -2.89
C LEU A 111 19.43 -8.49 -2.95
N ALA A 112 19.88 -7.84 -1.88
CA ALA A 112 21.13 -7.06 -1.84
C ALA A 112 22.40 -7.80 -2.33
N PRO A 113 22.63 -9.09 -2.01
CA PRO A 113 23.83 -9.78 -2.47
C PRO A 113 23.71 -10.39 -3.88
N LEU A 114 22.56 -10.27 -4.55
CA LEU A 114 22.33 -10.92 -5.83
C LEU A 114 23.00 -10.15 -6.98
N GLY A 115 23.75 -10.86 -7.80
CA GLY A 115 24.29 -10.38 -9.07
C GLY A 115 23.61 -11.05 -10.26
N TYR A 116 23.62 -10.40 -11.41
CA TYR A 116 23.17 -10.99 -12.67
C TYR A 116 24.31 -11.78 -13.33
N ARG A 117 24.05 -13.04 -13.71
CA ARG A 117 24.94 -13.82 -14.57
C ARG A 117 24.27 -13.96 -15.93
N ALA A 118 24.87 -13.37 -16.96
CA ALA A 118 24.44 -13.57 -18.33
C ALA A 118 24.60 -15.07 -18.70
N PRO A 119 23.70 -15.63 -19.52
CA PRO A 119 23.90 -16.98 -20.05
C PRO A 119 25.21 -17.00 -20.85
N ASP A 120 26.02 -18.05 -20.63
CA ASP A 120 27.24 -18.27 -21.41
C ASP A 120 26.82 -18.49 -22.88
N ASN A 121 27.09 -17.51 -23.73
CA ASN A 121 26.97 -17.67 -25.18
C ASN A 121 28.21 -18.44 -25.66
N ASP A 122 28.21 -19.76 -25.48
CA ASP A 122 29.16 -20.62 -26.18
C ASP A 122 28.85 -20.56 -27.69
N GLN A 123 29.66 -19.80 -28.42
CA GLN A 123 29.78 -19.83 -29.88
C GLN A 123 31.25 -19.98 -30.26
#